data_AF-A0A1Q3FRV2-F1
#
_entry.id   AF-A0A1Q3FRV2-F1
#
_cell.length_a   1.000
_cell.length_b   1.000
_cell.length_c   1.000
_cell.angle_alpha   90.00
_cell.angle_beta   90.00
_cell.angle_gamma   90.00
#
_symmetry.space_group_name_H-M   'P 1'
#
loop_
_entity.id
_entity.type
_entity.pdbx_description
1 polymer ?
#
loop_
_entity_poly.entity_id
_entity_poly.type
_entity_poly.pdbx_seq_one_letter_code
_entity_poly.pdbx_strand_id
1 'polypeptide(L)' 'MSAKTVTLVLLISVMIVVNFARAIPVDDVVQTDLDSSEDGVQQSNIIDGPVVCPPGQKPDHNGKCREVWGRKST' A
#
# COMPACT_ATOMS: atom_id res chain seq x y z
N MET A 1 -4.42 54.56 9.33
CA MET A 1 -5.24 53.52 10.01
C MET A 1 -5.71 54.06 11.35
N SER A 2 -7.01 53.96 11.66
CA SER A 2 -7.52 54.36 12.99
C SER A 2 -7.15 53.30 14.02
N ALA A 3 -6.94 53.70 15.29
CA ALA A 3 -6.61 52.78 16.39
C ALA A 3 -7.56 51.58 16.46
N LYS A 4 -8.86 51.81 16.17
CA LYS A 4 -9.89 50.77 16.10
C LYS A 4 -9.61 49.71 15.02
N THR A 5 -9.10 50.13 13.86
CA THR A 5 -8.73 49.24 12.76
C THR A 5 -7.51 48.39 13.14
N VAL A 6 -6.53 48.97 13.83
CA VAL A 6 -5.32 48.25 14.29
C VAL A 6 -5.69 47.20 15.34
N THR A 7 -6.51 47.57 16.33
CA THR A 7 -7.00 46.63 17.34
C THR A 7 -7.80 45.49 16.71
N LEU A 8 -8.68 45.79 15.75
CA LEU A 8 -9.48 44.76 15.06
C LEU A 8 -8.60 43.78 14.29
N VAL A 9 -7.61 44.27 13.54
CA VAL A 9 -6.68 43.43 12.77
C VAL A 9 -5.84 42.55 13.69
N LEU A 10 -5.36 43.09 14.81
CA LEU A 10 -4.62 42.31 15.81
C LEU A 10 -5.49 41.18 16.39
N LEU A 11 -6.74 41.46 16.77
CA LEU A 11 -7.63 40.43 17.31
C LEU A 11 -7.91 39.32 16.29
N ILE A 12 -8.17 39.68 15.03
CA ILE A 12 -8.38 38.71 13.95
C ILE A 12 -7.12 37.86 13.75
N SER A 13 -5.93 38.48 13.71
CA SER A 13 -4.67 37.73 13.56
C SER A 13 -4.44 36.75 14.72
N VAL A 14 -4.74 37.15 15.96
CA VAL A 14 -4.58 36.28 17.13
C VAL A 14 -5.57 35.11 17.07
N MET A 15 -6.82 35.36 16.70
CA MET A 15 -7.81 34.28 16.54
C MET A 15 -7.40 33.28 15.46
N ILE A 16 -6.88 33.75 14.32
CA ILE A 16 -6.38 32.89 13.25
C ILE A 16 -5.24 32.02 13.77
N VAL A 17 -4.22 32.59 14.41
CA VAL A 17 -3.08 31.85 14.96
C VAL A 17 -3.50 30.81 16.01
N VAL A 18 -4.42 31.16 16.91
CA VAL A 18 -4.92 30.22 17.95
C VAL A 18 -5.70 29.05 17.34
N ASN A 19 -6.45 29.27 16.26
CA ASN A 19 -7.14 28.19 15.55
C ASN A 19 -6.17 27.26 14.80
N PHE A 20 -5.18 27.82 14.11
CA PHE A 20 -4.15 27.02 13.42
C PHE A 20 -3.24 26.27 14.40
N ALA A 21 -2.90 26.83 15.56
CA ALA A 21 -2.09 26.15 16.57
C ALA A 21 -2.80 24.97 17.26
N ARG A 22 -4.13 24.84 17.10
CA ARG A 22 -4.90 23.66 17.54
C ARG A 22 -5.03 22.58 16.46
N ALA A 23 -4.49 22.81 15.26
CA ALA A 23 -4.35 21.75 14.28
C ALA A 23 -3.23 20.81 14.75
N ILE A 24 -3.62 19.64 15.23
CA ILE A 24 -2.72 18.52 15.51
C ILE A 24 -2.08 18.14 14.17
N PRO A 25 -0.74 18.08 14.04
CA PRO A 25 -0.13 17.48 12.87
C PRO A 25 -0.57 16.01 12.82
N VAL A 26 -1.09 15.55 11.69
CA VAL A 26 -1.41 14.15 11.44
C VAL A 26 -0.12 13.39 11.14
N ASP A 27 0.87 13.52 12.03
CA ASP A 27 2.18 12.88 11.88
C ASP A 27 2.46 11.90 13.04
N ASP A 28 1.41 11.45 13.76
CA ASP A 28 1.50 10.35 14.74
C ASP A 28 0.33 9.34 14.58
N VAL A 29 -0.01 9.03 13.32
CA VAL A 29 -0.49 7.69 12.97
C VAL A 29 0.53 7.10 12.00
N VAL A 30 1.62 6.57 12.54
CA VAL A 30 2.49 5.64 11.81
C VAL A 30 1.73 4.32 11.66
N GLN A 31 0.92 4.25 10.62
CA GLN A 31 0.57 3.00 9.95
C GLN A 31 0.34 3.32 8.47
N THR A 32 1.43 3.43 7.73
CA THR A 32 1.42 3.10 6.31
C THR A 32 2.74 2.43 5.98
N ASP A 33 2.64 1.15 5.63
CA ASP A 33 3.66 0.37 4.97
C ASP A 33 3.90 0.99 3.58
N LEU A 34 4.81 1.95 3.50
CA LEU A 34 5.35 2.47 2.25
C LEU A 34 6.68 1.76 1.97
N ASP A 35 6.58 0.60 1.33
CA ASP A 35 7.69 0.06 0.54
C ASP A 35 7.85 0.95 -0.71
N SER A 36 8.94 1.72 -0.68
CA SER A 36 9.83 2.04 -1.78
C SER A 36 9.27 2.11 -3.22
N SER A 37 9.34 3.33 -3.77
CA SER A 37 10.00 3.63 -5.06
C SER A 37 9.39 3.16 -6.39
N GLU A 38 9.31 4.15 -7.30
CA GLU A 38 9.28 4.05 -8.76
C GLU A 38 7.91 3.80 -9.43
N ASP A 39 7.48 4.81 -10.20
CA ASP A 39 6.51 4.71 -11.29
C ASP A 39 6.99 3.69 -12.33
N GLY A 40 6.77 2.42 -12.02
CA GLY A 40 6.84 1.31 -12.94
C GLY A 40 5.63 0.45 -12.63
N VAL A 41 4.59 0.54 -13.45
CA VAL A 41 3.51 -0.45 -13.43
C VAL A 41 4.16 -1.79 -13.71
N GLN A 42 4.56 -2.51 -12.65
CA GLN A 42 5.00 -3.88 -12.76
C GLN A 42 3.78 -4.63 -13.27
N GLN A 43 3.79 -4.98 -14.56
CA GLN A 43 2.78 -5.83 -15.16
C GLN A 43 2.94 -7.21 -14.54
N SER A 44 2.36 -7.41 -13.36
CA SER A 44 2.21 -8.73 -12.77
C SER A 44 1.16 -9.46 -13.59
N ASN A 45 1.52 -10.67 -14.03
CA ASN A 45 0.53 -11.53 -14.63
C ASN A 45 -0.46 -11.94 -13.53
N ILE A 46 -1.73 -11.59 -13.71
CA ILE A 46 -2.81 -11.99 -12.79
C ILE A 46 -3.02 -13.52 -12.86
N ILE A 47 -2.58 -14.15 -13.95
CA ILE A 47 -2.75 -15.57 -14.20
C ILE A 47 -1.43 -16.28 -13.95
N ASP A 48 -1.39 -17.10 -12.91
CA ASP A 48 -0.27 -18.01 -12.70
C ASP A 48 -0.21 -19.07 -13.81
N GLY A 49 1.01 -19.39 -14.26
CA GLY A 49 1.23 -20.43 -15.25
C GLY A 49 0.80 -21.81 -14.74
N PRO A 50 0.40 -22.73 -15.63
CA PRO A 50 0.04 -24.09 -15.22
C PRO A 50 1.26 -24.81 -14.64
N VAL A 51 1.04 -25.59 -13.58
CA VAL A 51 2.10 -26.42 -13.01
C VAL A 51 2.42 -27.59 -13.95
N VAL A 52 3.63 -27.59 -14.52
CA VAL A 52 4.12 -28.64 -15.41
C VAL A 52 5.03 -29.59 -14.65
N CYS A 53 4.72 -30.90 -14.70
CA CYS A 53 5.50 -31.94 -14.04
C CYS A 53 6.37 -32.73 -15.04
N PRO A 54 7.47 -33.37 -14.56
CA PRO A 54 8.28 -34.26 -15.39
C PRO A 54 7.49 -35.43 -15.98
N PRO A 55 8.00 -36.08 -17.04
CA PRO A 55 7.38 -37.27 -17.61
C PRO A 55 7.08 -38.34 -16.54
N GLY A 56 5.91 -38.96 -16.63
CA GLY A 56 5.45 -39.97 -15.66
C GLY A 56 4.74 -39.40 -14.43
N GLN A 57 4.82 -38.09 -14.19
CA GLN A 57 4.17 -37.42 -13.06
C GLN A 57 2.99 -36.54 -13.53
N LYS A 58 2.09 -36.21 -12.60
CA LYS A 58 0.99 -35.24 -12.76
C LYS A 58 0.87 -34.37 -11.50
N PRO A 59 0.47 -33.10 -11.63
CA PRO A 59 0.17 -32.25 -10.49
C PRO A 59 -1.09 -32.76 -9.77
N ASP A 60 -1.03 -32.83 -8.44
CA ASP A 60 -2.20 -33.04 -7.60
C ASP A 60 -3.01 -31.74 -7.39
N HIS A 61 -4.06 -31.80 -6.56
CA HIS A 61 -4.92 -30.65 -6.27
C HIS A 61 -4.19 -29.48 -5.59
N ASN A 62 -2.97 -29.70 -5.08
CA ASN A 62 -2.11 -28.67 -4.51
C ASN A 62 -0.99 -28.24 -5.47
N GLY A 63 -1.03 -28.70 -6.72
CA GLY A 63 0.02 -28.45 -7.70
C GLY A 63 1.32 -29.23 -7.43
N LYS A 64 1.34 -30.21 -6.53
CA LYS A 64 2.55 -31.00 -6.29
C LYS A 64 2.64 -32.15 -7.29
N CYS A 65 3.81 -32.34 -7.87
CA CYS A 65 4.03 -33.46 -8.78
C CYS A 65 3.99 -34.80 -8.03
N ARG A 66 3.14 -35.71 -8.50
CA ARG A 66 2.92 -37.05 -7.98
C ARG A 66 3.02 -38.06 -9.12
N GLU A 67 3.43 -39.27 -8.80
CA GLU A 67 3.42 -40.38 -9.77
C GLU A 67 2.00 -40.70 -10.23
N VAL A 68 1.84 -41.02 -11.51
CA VAL A 68 0.56 -41.51 -12.01
C VAL A 68 0.40 -42.97 -11.63
N TRP A 69 -0.62 -43.27 -10.82
CA TRP A 69 -0.96 -44.65 -10.46
C TRP A 69 -1.07 -45.52 -11.71
N GLY A 70 -0.32 -46.62 -11.73
CA GLY A 70 -0.32 -47.59 -12.82
C GLY A 70 0.65 -47.32 -13.97
N ARG A 71 1.44 -46.23 -13.95
CA ARG A 71 2.57 -46.06 -14.87
C ARG A 71 3.87 -46.49 -14.19
N LYS A 72 4.50 -47.55 -14.71
CA LYS A 72 5.84 -47.97 -14.29
C LYS A 72 6.83 -46.92 -14.81
N SER A 73 7.46 -46.14 -13.93
CA SER A 73 8.60 -45.32 -14.33
C SER A 73 9.66 -46.27 -14.87
N THR A 74 9.94 -46.16 -16.16
CA THR A 74 10.99 -46.92 -16.85
C THR A 74 12.20 -46.01 -16.99
#